data_AF-A0A090QHH6-F1
#
_entry.id   AF-A0A090QHH6-F1
#
_cell.length_a   1.000
_cell.length_b   1.000
_cell.length_c   1.000
_cell.angle_alpha   90.00
_cell.angle_beta   90.00
_cell.angle_gamma   90.00
#
_symmetry.space_group_name_H-M   'P 1'
#
loop_
_entity.id
_entity.type
_entity.pdbx_description
1 polymer ?
#
loop_
_entity_poly.entity_id
_entity_poly.type
_entity_poly.pdbx_seq_one_letter_code
_entity_poly.pdbx_strand_id
1 'polypeptide(L)'
;MTNTVPATNVTTVQFNNVKKGHLLTIKDATEATLYSETIQLNGNYKQQFDLTSLENGTYRIELDKDSQVLSQQFNVNNGIVTFSTENVFYKPIAVQKDNQILISQLASSDEVLDVQIYYNDSLIHEDEISDAAVLNRIYQLSSDKKGEYFIVMKSAGKTFYKSITI
;
A
#
# COMPACT_ATOMS: atom_id res chain seq x y z
N MET A 1 23.22 -39.28 25.12
CA MET A 1 22.16 -39.06 24.11
C MET A 1 22.15 -37.58 23.82
N THR A 2 22.62 -37.15 22.65
CA THR A 2 22.57 -35.75 22.22
C THR A 2 21.27 -35.56 21.46
N ASN A 3 20.27 -34.94 22.09
CA ASN A 3 19.07 -34.48 21.40
C ASN A 3 19.47 -33.35 20.45
N THR A 4 19.66 -33.68 19.18
CA THR A 4 19.73 -32.69 18.10
C THR A 4 18.29 -32.38 17.70
N VAL A 5 17.80 -31.23 18.17
CA VAL A 5 16.62 -30.60 17.59
C VAL A 5 17.11 -29.90 16.31
N PRO A 6 16.56 -30.17 15.12
CA PRO A 6 16.89 -29.41 13.93
C PRO A 6 16.62 -27.93 14.20
N ALA A 7 17.58 -27.04 13.90
CA ALA A 7 17.31 -25.61 13.90
C ALA A 7 16.16 -25.36 12.93
N THR A 8 15.00 -24.98 13.45
CA THR A 8 13.86 -24.62 12.62
C THR A 8 14.23 -23.35 11.85
N ASN A 9 14.29 -23.45 10.52
CA ASN A 9 14.54 -22.34 9.59
C ASN A 9 13.31 -21.42 9.45
N VAL A 10 12.73 -21.06 10.59
CA VAL A 10 11.45 -20.39 10.65
C VAL A 10 11.67 -18.89 10.74
N THR A 11 11.20 -18.17 9.74
CA THR A 11 11.11 -16.72 9.77
C THR A 11 9.82 -16.31 10.46
N THR A 12 9.93 -15.43 11.46
CA THR A 12 8.77 -14.85 12.13
C THR A 12 8.45 -13.50 11.52
N VAL A 13 7.29 -13.39 10.89
CA VAL A 13 6.71 -12.13 10.40
C VAL A 13 5.80 -11.58 11.48
N GLN A 14 5.96 -10.30 11.81
CA GLN A 14 5.18 -9.64 12.85
C GLN A 14 4.75 -8.25 12.40
N PHE A 15 3.49 -7.92 12.67
CA PHE A 15 2.94 -6.59 12.41
C PHE A 15 2.12 -6.12 13.60
N ASN A 16 2.32 -4.87 14.01
CA ASN A 16 1.53 -4.26 15.07
C ASN A 16 0.34 -3.48 14.48
N ASN A 17 -0.70 -3.30 15.29
CA ASN A 17 -1.88 -2.51 14.93
C ASN A 17 -2.50 -2.93 13.58
N VAL A 18 -2.63 -4.23 13.39
CA VAL A 18 -3.43 -4.78 12.29
C VAL A 18 -4.92 -4.68 12.63
N LYS A 19 -5.77 -4.67 11.61
CA LYS A 19 -7.22 -4.76 11.76
C LYS A 19 -7.72 -5.95 10.96
N LYS A 20 -8.86 -6.50 11.39
CA LYS A 20 -9.62 -7.47 10.62
C LYS A 20 -9.89 -6.90 9.22
N GLY A 21 -9.59 -7.67 8.19
CA GLY A 21 -9.76 -7.27 6.79
C GLY A 21 -8.48 -6.77 6.13
N HIS A 22 -7.43 -6.41 6.87
CA HIS A 22 -6.11 -6.17 6.27
C HIS A 22 -5.62 -7.43 5.53
N LEU A 23 -4.82 -7.26 4.49
CA LEU A 23 -4.37 -8.35 3.63
C LEU A 23 -2.85 -8.52 3.71
N LEU A 24 -2.40 -9.68 4.16
CA LEU A 24 -1.00 -10.09 4.06
C LEU A 24 -0.79 -10.87 2.77
N THR A 25 0.26 -10.54 2.02
CA THR A 25 0.69 -11.31 0.85
C THR A 25 2.19 -11.56 0.84
N ILE A 26 2.60 -12.66 0.21
CA ILE A 26 3.99 -12.90 -0.21
C ILE A 26 3.96 -13.07 -1.72
N LYS A 27 4.81 -12.33 -2.41
CA LYS A 27 4.91 -12.32 -3.87
C LYS A 27 6.32 -12.58 -4.34
N ASP A 28 6.46 -13.12 -5.55
CA ASP A 28 7.74 -13.20 -6.25
C ASP A 28 8.06 -11.92 -7.04
N ALA A 29 9.20 -11.92 -7.73
CA ALA A 29 9.69 -10.80 -8.54
C ALA A 29 8.80 -10.45 -9.75
N THR A 30 7.86 -11.33 -10.14
CA THR A 30 6.89 -11.09 -11.22
C THR A 30 5.56 -10.53 -10.68
N GLU A 31 5.50 -10.19 -9.40
CA GLU A 31 4.28 -9.83 -8.65
C GLU A 31 3.26 -10.99 -8.51
N ALA A 32 3.65 -12.24 -8.80
CA ALA A 32 2.77 -13.37 -8.61
C ALA A 32 2.63 -13.68 -7.11
N THR A 33 1.38 -13.78 -6.64
CA THR A 33 1.07 -14.07 -5.24
C THR A 33 1.30 -15.55 -4.93
N LEU A 34 2.28 -15.82 -4.07
CA LEU A 34 2.60 -17.16 -3.56
C LEU A 34 1.82 -17.49 -2.28
N TYR A 35 1.50 -16.46 -1.50
CA TYR A 35 0.74 -16.58 -0.25
C TYR A 35 -0.18 -15.37 -0.08
N SER A 36 -1.37 -15.61 0.46
CA SER A 36 -2.33 -14.56 0.78
C SER A 36 -3.15 -14.92 2.02
N GLU A 37 -3.31 -13.98 2.94
CA GLU A 37 -4.12 -14.14 4.14
C GLU A 37 -4.84 -12.84 4.48
N THR A 38 -6.16 -12.91 4.64
CA THR A 38 -6.91 -11.83 5.27
C THR A 38 -6.80 -11.94 6.79
N ILE A 39 -6.32 -10.89 7.42
CA ILE A 39 -6.24 -10.77 8.88
C ILE A 39 -7.63 -10.88 9.49
N GLN A 40 -7.78 -11.73 10.51
CA GLN A 40 -9.07 -12.00 11.14
C GLN A 40 -9.34 -11.22 12.43
N LEU A 41 -8.28 -10.74 13.10
CA LEU A 41 -8.37 -10.08 14.40
C LEU A 41 -7.60 -8.75 14.42
N ASN A 42 -8.05 -7.82 15.25
CA ASN A 42 -7.35 -6.58 15.50
C ASN A 42 -6.20 -6.80 16.50
N GLY A 43 -5.15 -5.98 16.41
CA GLY A 43 -4.06 -5.94 17.38
C GLY A 43 -2.72 -6.33 16.78
N ASN A 44 -1.97 -7.21 17.47
CA ASN A 44 -0.67 -7.67 17.01
C ASN A 44 -0.84 -8.98 16.23
N TYR A 45 -0.27 -9.01 15.03
CA TYR A 45 -0.19 -10.20 14.19
C TYR A 45 1.21 -10.80 14.26
N LYS A 46 1.27 -12.12 14.30
CA LYS A 46 2.52 -12.88 14.24
C LYS A 46 2.27 -14.18 13.49
N GLN A 47 3.09 -14.45 12.50
CA GLN A 47 3.06 -15.72 11.77
C GLN A 47 4.46 -16.20 11.44
N GLN A 48 4.59 -17.51 11.33
CA GLN A 48 5.83 -18.20 11.04
C GLN A 48 5.79 -18.76 9.62
N PHE A 49 6.88 -18.55 8.89
CA PHE A 49 7.05 -19.03 7.52
C PHE A 49 8.40 -19.74 7.39
N ASP A 50 8.45 -20.86 6.68
CA ASP A 50 9.71 -21.43 6.20
C ASP A 50 10.03 -20.87 4.80
N LEU A 51 10.67 -19.70 4.78
CA LEU A 51 11.07 -19.03 3.55
C LEU A 51 12.31 -19.67 2.91
N THR A 52 13.02 -20.56 3.61
CA THR A 52 14.23 -21.21 3.09
C THR A 52 13.91 -22.28 2.04
N SER A 53 12.65 -22.71 1.98
CA SER A 53 12.13 -23.66 0.98
C SER A 53 11.85 -23.04 -0.40
N LEU A 54 11.85 -21.71 -0.50
CA LEU A 54 11.63 -21.01 -1.76
C LEU A 54 12.86 -21.13 -2.67
N GLU A 55 12.62 -21.08 -3.99
CA GLU A 55 13.71 -21.07 -4.97
C GLU A 55 14.56 -19.80 -4.85
N ASN A 56 15.79 -19.86 -5.39
CA ASN A 56 16.66 -18.71 -5.44
C ASN A 56 15.99 -17.55 -6.19
N GLY A 57 15.87 -16.40 -5.55
CA GLY A 57 15.14 -15.28 -6.13
C GLY A 57 14.85 -14.16 -5.16
N THR A 58 14.11 -13.18 -5.65
CA THR A 58 13.65 -12.00 -4.91
C THR A 58 12.16 -12.10 -4.67
N TYR A 59 11.76 -11.79 -3.46
CA TYR A 59 10.38 -11.88 -2.99
C TYR A 59 10.03 -10.66 -2.15
N ARG A 60 8.75 -10.44 -1.93
CA ARG A 60 8.26 -9.34 -1.09
C ARG A 60 7.11 -9.79 -0.21
N ILE A 61 7.17 -9.43 1.07
CA ILE A 61 6.04 -9.53 2.00
C ILE A 61 5.35 -8.17 2.01
N GLU A 62 4.04 -8.13 1.81
CA GLU A 62 3.23 -6.91 1.88
C GLU A 62 2.07 -7.07 2.85
N LEU A 63 1.88 -6.09 3.74
CA LEU A 63 0.65 -5.93 4.51
C LEU A 63 -0.10 -4.70 4.00
N ASP A 64 -1.20 -4.93 3.30
CA ASP A 64 -2.12 -3.90 2.85
C ASP A 64 -3.11 -3.52 3.97
N LYS A 65 -3.01 -2.27 4.44
CA LYS A 65 -3.83 -1.68 5.50
C LYS A 65 -4.74 -0.60 4.91
N ASP A 66 -5.66 -0.07 5.73
CA ASP A 66 -6.61 0.97 5.28
C ASP A 66 -5.93 2.18 4.61
N SER A 67 -4.85 2.72 5.21
CA SER A 67 -4.21 3.98 4.80
C SER A 67 -2.81 3.83 4.23
N GLN A 68 -2.23 2.62 4.29
CA GLN A 68 -0.84 2.39 3.90
C GLN A 68 -0.61 0.93 3.54
N VAL A 69 0.45 0.68 2.78
CA VAL A 69 0.99 -0.67 2.54
C VAL A 69 2.36 -0.73 3.20
N LEU A 70 2.54 -1.67 4.12
CA LEU A 70 3.86 -2.01 4.66
C LEU A 70 4.46 -3.09 3.77
N SER A 71 5.73 -2.96 3.41
CA SER A 71 6.39 -3.94 2.55
C SER A 71 7.83 -4.17 2.97
N GLN A 72 8.30 -5.41 2.81
CA GLN A 72 9.70 -5.75 3.03
C GLN A 72 10.13 -6.77 1.97
N GLN A 73 11.17 -6.43 1.22
CA GLN A 73 11.76 -7.33 0.24
C GLN A 73 12.71 -8.30 0.95
N PHE A 74 12.83 -9.51 0.42
CA PHE A 74 13.86 -10.45 0.83
C PHE A 74 14.37 -11.26 -0.36
N ASN A 75 15.63 -11.69 -0.26
CA ASN A 75 16.26 -12.57 -1.23
C ASN A 75 16.47 -13.95 -0.61
N VAL A 76 16.25 -14.99 -1.41
CA VAL A 76 16.64 -16.36 -1.09
C VAL A 76 17.80 -16.75 -1.99
N ASN A 77 18.90 -17.21 -1.40
CA ASN A 77 20.06 -17.71 -2.14
C ASN A 77 20.61 -18.95 -1.45
N ASN A 78 20.47 -20.11 -2.09
CA ASN A 78 20.85 -21.42 -1.58
C ASN A 78 20.28 -21.67 -0.18
N GLY A 79 18.99 -21.37 0.02
CA GLY A 79 18.29 -21.51 1.30
C GLY A 79 18.62 -20.44 2.35
N ILE A 80 19.46 -19.45 2.03
CA ILE A 80 19.74 -18.32 2.92
C ILE A 80 18.79 -17.16 2.59
N VAL A 81 18.06 -16.70 3.60
CA VAL A 81 17.09 -15.59 3.48
C VAL A 81 17.72 -14.30 3.99
N THR A 82 17.72 -13.24 3.17
CA THR A 82 18.24 -11.91 3.53
C THR A 82 17.18 -10.85 3.29
N PHE A 83 16.79 -10.11 4.33
CA PHE A 83 15.77 -9.05 4.27
C PHE A 83 16.37 -7.68 3.97
N SER A 84 15.64 -6.87 3.21
CA SER A 84 15.90 -5.44 3.04
C SER A 84 15.33 -4.64 4.20
N THR A 85 15.55 -3.32 4.18
CA THR A 85 14.79 -2.38 5.01
C THR A 85 13.30 -2.44 4.67
N GLU A 86 12.46 -2.20 5.67
CA GLU A 86 11.02 -2.01 5.48
C GLU A 86 10.75 -0.73 4.69
N ASN A 87 9.74 -0.76 3.83
CA ASN A 87 9.23 0.36 3.07
C ASN A 87 7.75 0.57 3.34
N VAL A 88 7.34 1.84 3.48
CA VAL A 88 5.95 2.23 3.74
C VAL A 88 5.44 3.06 2.58
N PHE A 89 4.39 2.59 1.93
CA PHE A 89 3.64 3.37 0.94
C PHE A 89 2.38 3.92 1.61
N TYR A 90 2.20 5.25 1.63
CA TYR A 90 0.98 5.87 2.12
C TYR A 90 -0.01 6.07 0.97
N LYS A 91 -1.26 5.64 1.17
CA LYS A 91 -2.31 5.79 0.16
C LYS A 91 -2.75 7.27 0.09
N PRO A 92 -2.96 7.83 -1.11
CA PRO A 92 -3.48 9.18 -1.25
C PRO A 92 -4.92 9.25 -0.69
N ILE A 93 -5.25 10.40 -0.11
CA ILE A 93 -6.58 10.69 0.41
C ILE A 93 -7.19 11.90 -0.29
N ALA A 94 -8.51 11.88 -0.46
CA ALA A 94 -9.29 13.02 -0.92
C ALA A 94 -10.37 13.35 0.11
N VAL A 95 -10.37 14.59 0.58
CA VAL A 95 -11.26 15.10 1.62
C VAL A 95 -12.01 16.31 1.09
N GLN A 96 -13.33 16.28 1.16
CA GLN A 96 -14.17 17.44 0.88
C GLN A 96 -14.26 18.33 2.12
N LYS A 97 -14.10 19.64 1.91
CA LYS A 97 -14.45 20.66 2.89
C LYS A 97 -15.17 21.79 2.15
N ASP A 98 -16.45 22.00 2.47
CA ASP A 98 -17.30 22.95 1.75
C ASP A 98 -17.28 22.69 0.23
N ASN A 99 -16.92 23.70 -0.57
CA ASN A 99 -16.74 23.61 -2.02
C ASN A 99 -15.27 23.34 -2.41
N GLN A 100 -14.47 22.74 -1.54
CA GLN A 100 -13.07 22.43 -1.80
C GLN A 100 -12.80 20.93 -1.70
N ILE A 101 -11.88 20.45 -2.54
CA ILE A 101 -11.30 19.12 -2.44
C ILE A 101 -9.83 19.28 -2.03
N LEU A 102 -9.47 18.76 -0.87
CA LEU A 102 -8.08 18.56 -0.49
C LEU A 102 -7.65 17.16 -0.90
N ILE A 103 -6.58 17.07 -1.68
CA ILE A 103 -5.87 15.82 -1.97
C ILE A 103 -4.52 15.86 -1.29
N SER A 104 -4.13 14.76 -0.64
CA SER A 104 -2.85 14.65 0.06
C SER A 104 -2.32 13.23 0.09
N GLN A 105 -0.99 13.09 0.00
CA GLN A 105 -0.24 11.86 0.15
C GLN A 105 1.11 12.15 0.82
N LEU A 106 1.49 11.36 1.82
CA LEU A 106 2.88 11.35 2.30
C LEU A 106 3.71 10.53 1.32
N ALA A 107 4.80 11.11 0.83
CA ALA A 107 5.55 10.57 -0.29
C ALA A 107 7.03 10.34 0.03
N SER A 108 7.57 9.29 -0.58
CA SER A 108 9.02 9.16 -0.78
C SER A 108 9.50 10.13 -1.86
N SER A 109 10.80 10.41 -1.92
CA SER A 109 11.38 11.52 -2.70
C SER A 109 11.11 11.49 -4.22
N ASP A 110 10.67 10.36 -4.75
CA ASP A 110 10.47 10.08 -6.18
C ASP A 110 9.02 9.67 -6.53
N GLU A 111 8.09 9.73 -5.58
CA GLU A 111 6.70 9.40 -5.86
C GLU A 111 5.98 10.53 -6.59
N VAL A 112 5.19 10.14 -7.59
CA VAL A 112 4.30 11.01 -8.36
C VAL A 112 2.85 10.65 -8.01
N LEU A 113 2.02 11.67 -7.87
CA LEU A 113 0.58 11.55 -7.66
C LEU A 113 -0.15 12.20 -8.83
N ASP A 114 -0.75 11.38 -9.69
CA ASP A 114 -1.65 11.85 -10.74
C ASP A 114 -3.06 12.00 -10.16
N VAL A 115 -3.70 13.12 -10.47
CA VAL A 115 -5.08 13.41 -10.07
C VAL A 115 -5.91 13.68 -11.31
N GLN A 116 -7.07 13.04 -11.39
CA GLN A 116 -8.11 13.36 -12.36
C GLN A 116 -9.42 13.63 -11.62
N ILE A 117 -10.12 14.71 -11.99
CA ILE A 117 -11.41 15.09 -11.40
C ILE A 117 -12.46 15.08 -12.48
N TYR A 118 -13.53 14.32 -12.25
CA TYR A 118 -14.66 14.19 -13.12
C TYR A 118 -15.89 14.84 -12.48
N TYR A 119 -16.75 15.45 -13.29
CA TYR A 119 -18.06 15.97 -12.90
C TYR A 119 -19.09 15.50 -13.92
N ASN A 120 -20.16 14.83 -13.46
CA ASN A 120 -21.15 14.18 -14.34
C ASN A 120 -20.49 13.37 -15.47
N ASP A 121 -19.58 12.47 -15.09
CA ASP A 121 -18.80 11.59 -15.98
C ASP A 121 -17.86 12.29 -16.98
N SER A 122 -17.78 13.62 -16.95
CA SER A 122 -16.87 14.40 -17.79
C SER A 122 -15.61 14.75 -17.03
N LEU A 123 -14.43 14.46 -17.60
CA LEU A 123 -13.15 14.90 -17.07
C LEU A 123 -13.07 16.44 -17.13
N ILE A 124 -12.95 17.09 -15.97
CA ILE A 124 -12.90 18.55 -15.86
C ILE A 124 -11.52 19.06 -15.42
N HIS A 125 -10.65 18.19 -14.90
CA HIS A 125 -9.32 18.59 -14.45
C HIS A 125 -8.35 17.40 -14.39
N GLU A 126 -7.08 17.67 -14.69
CA GLU A 126 -5.94 16.77 -14.51
C GLU A 126 -4.79 17.56 -13.87
N ASP A 127 -4.08 16.92 -12.94
CA ASP A 127 -2.91 17.50 -12.26
C ASP A 127 -1.90 16.39 -11.95
N GLU A 128 -0.63 16.75 -11.94
CA GLU A 128 0.48 15.87 -11.56
C GLU A 128 1.21 16.57 -10.40
N ILE A 129 1.37 15.86 -9.28
CA ILE A 129 2.01 16.38 -8.07
C ILE A 129 3.23 15.51 -7.76
N SER A 130 4.41 16.12 -7.75
CA SER A 130 5.70 15.45 -7.54
C SER A 130 6.63 16.28 -6.64
N ASP A 131 7.85 15.77 -6.41
CA ASP A 131 9.00 16.51 -5.86
C ASP A 131 8.80 17.10 -4.45
N ALA A 132 7.99 16.44 -3.63
CA ALA A 132 7.81 16.83 -2.23
C ALA A 132 7.56 15.62 -1.32
N ALA A 133 7.99 15.70 -0.06
CA ALA A 133 7.67 14.70 0.96
C ALA A 133 6.16 14.62 1.28
N VAL A 134 5.41 15.66 0.93
CA VAL A 134 3.95 15.70 1.05
C VAL A 134 3.37 16.22 -0.25
N LEU A 135 2.86 15.32 -1.08
CA LEU A 135 2.18 15.65 -2.32
C LEU A 135 0.77 16.10 -1.96
N ASN A 136 0.46 17.39 -2.15
CA ASN A 136 -0.86 17.92 -1.81
C ASN A 136 -1.32 19.02 -2.77
N ARG A 137 -2.64 19.10 -2.93
CA ARG A 137 -3.30 20.17 -3.70
C ARG A 137 -4.71 20.43 -3.15
N ILE A 138 -5.12 21.69 -3.20
CA ILE A 138 -6.50 22.10 -2.94
C ILE A 138 -7.13 22.53 -4.26
N TYR A 139 -8.26 21.91 -4.60
CA TYR A 139 -9.08 22.28 -5.75
C TYR A 139 -10.33 23.01 -5.28
N GLN A 140 -10.52 24.23 -5.78
CA GLN A 140 -11.73 25.00 -5.54
C GLN A 140 -12.80 24.64 -6.57
N LEU A 141 -13.94 24.15 -6.11
CA LEU A 141 -15.09 23.84 -6.94
C LEU A 141 -16.00 25.07 -7.04
N SER A 142 -16.63 25.22 -8.20
CA SER A 142 -17.56 26.31 -8.44
C SER A 142 -18.84 26.10 -7.64
N SER A 143 -19.31 27.14 -6.96
CA SER A 143 -20.46 27.04 -6.04
C SER A 143 -21.79 26.73 -6.71
N ASP A 144 -21.91 27.04 -8.00
CA ASP A 144 -23.08 26.78 -8.84
C ASP A 144 -23.09 25.37 -9.44
N LYS A 145 -21.96 24.65 -9.40
CA LYS A 145 -21.82 23.30 -9.96
C LYS A 145 -22.06 22.24 -8.88
N LYS A 146 -23.33 22.08 -8.54
CA LYS A 146 -23.84 21.05 -7.62
C LYS A 146 -23.93 19.69 -8.32
N GLY A 147 -23.75 18.62 -7.55
CA GLY A 147 -23.79 17.25 -8.08
C GLY A 147 -22.59 16.39 -7.67
N GLU A 148 -22.44 15.28 -8.38
CA GLU A 148 -21.41 14.28 -8.08
C GLU A 148 -20.09 14.59 -8.76
N TYR A 149 -19.03 14.51 -7.97
CA TYR A 149 -17.66 14.55 -8.45
C TYR A 149 -16.99 13.21 -8.16
N PHE A 150 -16.23 12.73 -9.13
CA PHE A 150 -15.43 11.52 -9.01
C PHE A 150 -13.95 11.86 -9.17
N ILE A 151 -13.16 11.48 -8.18
CA ILE A 151 -11.74 11.76 -8.12
C ILE A 151 -11.00 10.44 -8.30
N VAL A 152 -10.10 10.41 -9.28
CA VAL A 152 -9.16 9.32 -9.53
C VAL A 152 -7.78 9.80 -9.13
N MET A 153 -7.12 9.06 -8.24
CA MET A 153 -5.77 9.33 -7.76
C MET A 153 -4.89 8.14 -8.13
N LYS A 154 -3.76 8.35 -8.81
CA LYS A 154 -2.82 7.28 -9.17
C LYS A 154 -1.47 7.57 -8.57
N SER A 155 -0.89 6.57 -7.90
CA SER A 155 0.46 6.67 -7.34
C SER A 155 1.04 5.26 -7.17
N ALA A 156 2.34 5.11 -7.45
CA ALA A 156 3.06 3.83 -7.40
C ALA A 156 2.34 2.68 -8.15
N GLY A 157 1.78 2.97 -9.33
CA GLY A 157 1.04 2.02 -10.16
C GLY A 157 -0.32 1.57 -9.58
N LYS A 158 -0.76 2.15 -8.46
CA LYS A 158 -2.05 1.87 -7.81
C LYS A 158 -3.02 3.00 -8.10
N THR A 159 -4.30 2.67 -8.21
CA THR A 159 -5.38 3.65 -8.43
C THR A 159 -6.32 3.67 -7.24
N PHE A 160 -6.67 4.86 -6.79
CA PHE A 160 -7.55 5.14 -5.68
C PHE A 160 -8.69 6.04 -6.14
N TYR A 161 -9.86 5.86 -5.54
CA TYR A 161 -11.08 6.53 -5.98
C TYR A 161 -11.76 7.21 -4.81
N LYS A 162 -12.38 8.36 -5.10
CA LYS A 162 -13.25 9.05 -4.15
C LYS A 162 -14.43 9.65 -4.90
N SER A 163 -15.64 9.37 -4.42
CA SER A 163 -16.83 10.11 -4.81
C SER A 163 -17.19 11.13 -3.74
N ILE A 164 -17.58 12.33 -4.16
CA ILE A 164 -18.11 13.39 -3.30
C ILE A 164 -19.34 14.00 -3.95
N THR A 165 -20.22 14.57 -3.14
CA THR A 165 -21.45 15.23 -3.62
C THR A 165 -21.52 16.61 -2.98
N ILE A 166 -21.77 17.63 -3.81
CA ILE A 166 -21.84 19.05 -3.43
C ILE A 166 -23.22 19.62 -3.64
#